data_AF-A0A242CGV1-F1
#
_entry.id   AF-A0A242CGV1-F1
#
_cell.length_a   1.000
_cell.length_b   1.000
_cell.length_c   1.000
_cell.angle_alpha   90.00
_cell.angle_beta   90.00
_cell.angle_gamma   90.00
#
_symmetry.space_group_name_H-M   'P 1'
#
loop_
_entity.id
_entity.type
_entity.pdbx_description
1 polymer ?
#
loop_
_entity_poly.entity_id
_entity_poly.type
_entity_poly.pdbx_seq_one_letter_code
_entity_poly.pdbx_strand_id
1 'polypeptide(L)'
;MSLKILWELGEVYTTPLDWFLVLLGMAYGAYSYGNFFNWRILIFLIILFLYHITMNIFNNYMDYKNALDEQYKVHISTISKWNLSLKTVKKVFLFFLICSLFFGMILVFSTDLLIFLLGILGYYVGFGYSYGRRPINSLPIAETIPAMLSGFMIPIISAYLANYGEIKMTSQTLGVMLIGFMPMFFCMFNNLLANNTCDLEEDIKNGRRTLVYYIGKKNSVYLLIFFTVLSYVAIPVAVYFKQAPPMTLWLLVLLPITLIILRPYFQQQIKKQTFPLVLKGMSMLMFGYPVFYLIGILV
;
A
#
# COMPACT_ATOMS: atom_id res chain seq x y z
N MET A 1 2.28 8.80 25.23
CA MET A 1 1.14 8.29 24.45
C MET A 1 1.08 6.80 24.65
N SER A 2 -0.10 6.20 24.91
CA SER A 2 -0.19 4.75 25.14
C SER A 2 -0.05 3.97 23.83
N LEU A 3 0.31 2.68 23.93
CA LEU A 3 0.43 1.78 22.77
C LEU A 3 -0.89 1.64 22.01
N LYS A 4 -2.03 1.58 22.72
CA LYS A 4 -3.36 1.52 22.09
C LYS A 4 -3.63 2.74 21.21
N ILE A 5 -3.27 3.93 21.69
CA ILE A 5 -3.46 5.17 20.92
C ILE A 5 -2.51 5.19 19.72
N LEU A 6 -1.26 4.76 19.89
CA LEU A 6 -0.31 4.65 18.78
C LEU A 6 -0.80 3.66 17.72
N TRP A 7 -1.36 2.53 18.15
CA TRP A 7 -1.89 1.49 17.28
C TRP A 7 -3.02 2.00 16.40
N GLU A 8 -3.95 2.79 16.96
CA GLU A 8 -5.03 3.42 16.21
C GLU A 8 -4.53 4.60 15.36
N LEU A 9 -3.73 5.51 15.93
CA LEU A 9 -3.29 6.75 15.26
C LEU A 9 -2.29 6.50 14.12
N GLY A 10 -1.40 5.51 14.27
CA GLY A 10 -0.45 5.09 13.24
C GLY A 10 -0.99 4.01 12.32
N GLU A 11 -2.25 3.58 12.51
CA GLU A 11 -2.90 2.48 11.80
C GLU A 11 -2.02 1.22 11.72
N VAL A 12 -1.43 0.82 12.84
CA VAL A 12 -0.45 -0.27 12.88
C VAL A 12 -1.07 -1.62 12.46
N TYR A 13 -2.37 -1.77 12.61
CA TYR A 13 -3.10 -2.98 12.18
C TYR A 13 -3.11 -3.19 10.65
N THR A 14 -2.75 -2.20 9.84
CA THR A 14 -2.68 -2.32 8.37
C THR A 14 -1.26 -2.63 7.86
N THR A 15 -0.22 -2.52 8.70
CA THR A 15 1.17 -2.80 8.31
C THR A 15 1.43 -4.22 7.80
N PRO A 16 0.67 -5.28 8.15
CA PRO A 16 0.88 -6.61 7.55
C PRO A 16 0.75 -6.62 6.03
N LEU A 17 -0.03 -5.69 5.44
CA LEU A 17 -0.14 -5.55 3.99
C LEU A 17 1.20 -5.19 3.34
N ASP A 18 1.98 -4.29 3.98
CA ASP A 18 3.31 -3.91 3.51
C ASP A 18 4.28 -5.09 3.57
N TRP A 19 4.15 -5.94 4.59
CA TRP A 19 4.99 -7.12 4.74
C TRP A 19 4.73 -8.15 3.63
N PHE A 20 3.48 -8.31 3.17
CA PHE A 20 3.17 -9.16 2.02
C PHE A 20 3.80 -8.64 0.74
N LEU A 21 3.85 -7.31 0.55
CA LEU A 21 4.50 -6.67 -0.59
C LEU A 21 6.02 -6.87 -0.58
N VAL A 22 6.65 -6.76 0.60
CA VAL A 22 8.08 -7.10 0.76
C VAL A 22 8.31 -8.59 0.53
N LEU A 23 7.44 -9.46 1.05
CA LEU A 23 7.54 -10.91 0.82
C LEU A 23 7.48 -11.26 -0.66
N LEU A 24 6.65 -10.57 -1.44
CA LEU A 24 6.64 -10.74 -2.90
C LEU A 24 7.96 -10.34 -3.55
N GLY A 25 8.54 -9.20 -3.17
CA GLY A 25 9.84 -8.79 -3.70
C GLY A 25 10.95 -9.81 -3.37
N MET A 26 10.98 -10.32 -2.13
CA MET A 26 11.89 -11.40 -1.72
C MET A 26 11.69 -12.67 -2.55
N ALA A 27 10.44 -13.10 -2.71
CA ALA A 27 10.12 -14.33 -3.42
C ALA A 27 10.39 -14.22 -4.94
N TYR A 28 10.10 -13.06 -5.53
CA TYR A 28 10.48 -12.73 -6.90
C TYR A 28 12.00 -12.73 -7.08
N GLY A 29 12.72 -12.14 -6.13
CA GLY A 29 14.18 -12.13 -6.10
C GLY A 29 14.76 -13.55 -6.10
N ALA A 30 14.24 -14.41 -5.23
CA ALA A 30 14.64 -15.82 -5.15
C ALA A 30 14.39 -16.56 -6.46
N TYR A 31 13.21 -16.40 -7.05
CA TYR A 31 12.84 -17.07 -8.31
C TYR A 31 13.66 -16.61 -9.51
N SER A 32 13.90 -15.30 -9.63
CA SER A 32 14.48 -14.72 -10.84
C SER A 32 16.01 -14.65 -10.78
N TYR A 33 16.58 -14.55 -9.58
CA TYR A 33 17.99 -14.25 -9.36
C TYR A 33 18.66 -15.14 -8.30
N GLY A 34 17.90 -15.97 -7.57
CA GLY A 34 18.44 -16.97 -6.65
C GLY A 34 18.59 -16.51 -5.20
N ASN A 35 18.51 -15.21 -4.88
CA ASN A 35 18.59 -14.74 -3.50
C ASN A 35 17.23 -14.29 -2.95
N PHE A 36 16.83 -14.90 -1.83
CA PHE A 36 15.59 -14.58 -1.12
C PHE A 36 15.75 -13.41 -0.15
N PHE A 37 16.87 -13.34 0.58
CA PHE A 37 16.97 -12.47 1.74
C PHE A 37 18.42 -12.04 2.04
N ASN A 38 18.56 -10.84 2.59
CA ASN A 38 19.77 -10.37 3.25
C ASN A 38 19.44 -9.31 4.33
N TRP A 39 20.46 -8.84 5.06
CA TRP A 39 20.28 -7.87 6.14
C TRP A 39 19.66 -6.52 5.71
N ARG A 40 19.81 -6.12 4.44
CA ARG A 40 19.20 -4.87 3.91
C ARG A 40 17.68 -4.97 3.90
N ILE A 41 17.13 -6.18 3.71
CA ILE A 41 15.69 -6.41 3.80
C ILE A 41 15.16 -6.17 5.22
N LEU A 42 15.90 -6.57 6.26
CA LEU A 42 15.51 -6.29 7.65
C LEU A 42 15.44 -4.79 7.90
N ILE A 43 16.43 -4.04 7.43
CA ILE A 43 16.43 -2.58 7.53
C ILE A 43 15.26 -1.99 6.73
N PHE A 44 14.99 -2.50 5.54
CA PHE A 44 13.86 -2.04 4.74
C PHE A 44 12.50 -2.29 5.41
N LEU A 45 12.30 -3.44 6.05
CA LEU A 45 11.10 -3.72 6.85
C LEU A 45 10.96 -2.74 8.03
N ILE A 46 12.05 -2.44 8.72
CA ILE A 46 12.06 -1.43 9.80
C ILE A 46 11.70 -0.05 9.24
N ILE A 47 12.30 0.35 8.12
CA ILE A 47 11.99 1.63 7.46
C ILE A 47 10.52 1.69 7.08
N LEU A 48 9.98 0.68 6.41
CA LEU A 48 8.57 0.66 5.99
C LEU A 48 7.62 0.74 7.18
N PHE A 49 7.90 0.01 8.26
CA PHE A 49 7.09 0.08 9.48
C PHE A 49 7.10 1.47 10.12
N LEU A 50 8.28 2.08 10.26
CA LEU A 50 8.42 3.42 10.83
C LEU A 50 7.81 4.48 9.91
N TYR A 51 8.01 4.35 8.59
CA TYR A 51 7.43 5.21 7.56
C TYR A 51 5.89 5.16 7.59
N HIS A 52 5.30 3.97 7.64
CA HIS A 52 3.85 3.78 7.72
C HIS A 52 3.25 4.51 8.91
N ILE A 53 3.82 4.31 10.10
CA ILE A 53 3.40 5.01 11.31
C ILE A 53 3.56 6.52 11.13
N THR A 54 4.71 6.96 10.58
CA THR A 54 4.99 8.38 10.36
C THR A 54 3.94 9.03 9.45
N MET A 55 3.64 8.42 8.30
CA MET A 55 2.70 8.95 7.32
C MET A 55 1.26 8.95 7.85
N ASN A 56 0.84 7.91 8.58
CA ASN A 56 -0.51 7.87 9.15
C ASN A 56 -0.71 8.90 10.27
N ILE A 57 0.29 9.08 11.15
CA ILE A 57 0.24 10.14 12.17
C ILE A 57 0.23 11.52 11.49
N PHE A 58 1.06 11.72 10.46
CA PHE A 58 1.10 12.96 9.70
C PHE A 58 -0.24 13.26 8.99
N ASN A 59 -0.83 12.25 8.37
CA ASN A 59 -2.14 12.35 7.72
C ASN A 59 -3.22 12.75 8.73
N ASN A 60 -3.32 12.05 9.86
CA ASN A 60 -4.25 12.40 10.96
C ASN A 60 -4.02 13.84 11.47
N TYR A 61 -2.76 14.26 11.59
CA TYR A 61 -2.41 15.61 12.01
C TYR A 61 -2.88 16.68 11.01
N MET A 62 -2.65 16.45 9.71
CA MET A 62 -3.08 17.36 8.65
C MET A 62 -4.59 17.39 8.48
N ASP A 63 -5.26 16.24 8.58
CA ASP A 63 -6.71 16.14 8.50
C ASP A 63 -7.37 16.91 9.65
N TYR A 64 -6.86 16.78 10.88
CA TYR A 64 -7.34 17.59 12.00
C TYR A 64 -7.17 19.10 11.74
N LYS A 65 -6.02 19.51 11.19
CA LYS A 65 -5.71 20.92 10.95
C LYS A 65 -6.55 21.52 9.80
N ASN A 66 -6.75 20.74 8.74
CA ASN A 66 -7.36 21.20 7.48
C ASN A 66 -8.86 20.92 7.41
N ALA A 67 -9.43 20.12 8.33
CA ALA A 67 -10.85 19.81 8.32
C ALA A 67 -11.72 21.08 8.37
N LEU A 68 -12.65 21.17 7.44
CA LEU A 68 -13.61 22.28 7.34
C LEU A 68 -14.89 21.97 8.15
N ASP A 69 -15.24 20.69 8.28
CA ASP A 69 -16.38 20.22 9.05
C ASP A 69 -16.05 20.20 10.56
N GLU A 70 -16.78 20.99 11.35
CA GLU A 70 -16.66 21.01 12.81
C GLU A 70 -17.07 19.68 13.45
N GLN A 71 -18.04 18.93 12.90
CA GLN A 71 -18.40 17.61 13.42
C GLN A 71 -17.28 16.59 13.21
N TYR A 72 -16.58 16.66 12.07
CA TYR A 72 -15.40 15.83 11.83
C TYR A 72 -14.28 16.15 12.83
N LYS A 73 -13.98 17.45 12.99
CA LYS A 73 -13.00 17.94 13.97
C LYS A 73 -13.32 17.47 15.37
N VAL A 74 -14.58 17.52 15.80
CA VAL A 74 -14.94 17.25 17.20
C VAL A 74 -15.12 15.75 17.49
N HIS A 75 -15.67 14.97 16.55
CA HIS A 75 -16.14 13.60 16.85
C HIS A 75 -15.49 12.47 16.05
N ILE A 76 -14.86 12.75 14.91
CA ILE A 76 -14.42 11.70 13.98
C ILE A 76 -12.89 11.55 13.99
N SER A 77 -12.14 12.67 14.08
CA SER A 77 -10.68 12.58 14.08
C SER A 77 -10.15 11.76 15.26
N THR A 78 -9.17 10.89 15.00
CA THR A 78 -8.52 10.07 16.04
C THR A 78 -7.91 10.94 17.13
N ILE A 79 -7.44 12.14 16.75
CA ILE A 79 -6.88 13.14 17.67
C ILE A 79 -7.93 13.61 18.67
N SER A 80 -9.14 13.95 18.22
CA SER A 80 -10.22 14.38 19.12
C SER A 80 -10.82 13.25 19.93
N LYS A 81 -10.99 12.07 19.32
CA LYS A 81 -11.46 10.85 20.00
C LYS A 81 -10.64 10.54 21.25
N TRP A 82 -9.32 10.73 21.18
CA TRP A 82 -8.39 10.46 22.27
C TRP A 82 -7.93 11.72 23.02
N ASN A 83 -8.53 12.88 22.74
CA ASN A 83 -8.18 14.19 23.32
C ASN A 83 -6.66 14.48 23.31
N LEU A 84 -6.02 14.21 22.16
CA LEU A 84 -4.57 14.30 22.02
C LEU A 84 -4.14 15.74 21.78
N SER A 85 -3.13 16.20 22.52
CA SER A 85 -2.52 17.49 22.21
C SER A 85 -1.75 17.42 20.89
N LEU A 86 -1.92 18.44 20.03
CA LEU A 86 -1.18 18.56 18.76
C LEU A 86 0.34 18.59 18.96
N LYS A 87 0.81 19.11 20.09
CA LYS A 87 2.24 19.09 20.46
C LYS A 87 2.73 17.65 20.66
N THR A 88 1.94 16.81 21.33
CA THR A 88 2.27 15.39 21.53
C THR A 88 2.28 14.65 20.21
N VAL A 89 1.25 14.82 19.38
CA VAL A 89 1.16 14.17 18.05
C VAL A 89 2.37 14.56 17.19
N LYS A 90 2.73 15.85 17.14
CA LYS A 90 3.91 16.32 16.39
C LYS A 90 5.23 15.73 16.91
N LYS A 91 5.41 15.60 18.23
CA LYS A 91 6.62 14.98 18.81
C LYS A 91 6.73 13.50 18.41
N VAL A 92 5.62 12.76 18.47
CA VAL A 92 5.60 11.35 18.08
C VAL A 92 5.89 11.20 16.59
N PHE A 93 5.20 11.98 15.75
CA PHE A 93 5.46 12.06 14.31
C PHE A 93 6.95 12.30 14.02
N LEU A 94 7.56 13.30 14.66
CA LEU A 94 8.96 13.65 14.42
C LEU A 94 9.93 12.54 14.89
N PHE A 95 9.60 11.87 15.99
CA PHE A 95 10.39 10.73 16.48
C PHE A 95 10.42 9.60 15.44
N PHE A 96 9.25 9.14 14.97
CA PHE A 96 9.18 8.07 13.97
C PHE A 96 9.83 8.49 12.64
N LEU A 97 9.66 9.76 12.23
CA LEU A 97 10.32 10.30 11.04
C LEU A 97 11.85 10.24 11.17
N ILE A 98 12.41 10.72 12.28
CA ILE A 98 13.86 10.71 12.50
C ILE A 98 14.40 9.29 12.53
N CYS A 99 13.72 8.37 13.22
CA CYS A 99 14.12 6.96 13.23
C CYS A 99 14.07 6.35 11.82
N SER A 100 13.01 6.62 11.07
CA SER A 100 12.85 6.10 9.70
C SER A 100 13.92 6.66 8.75
N LEU A 101 14.27 7.95 8.87
CA LEU A 101 15.36 8.57 8.12
C LEU A 101 16.72 8.01 8.52
N PHE A 102 16.96 7.76 9.81
CA PHE A 102 18.20 7.17 10.31
C PHE A 102 18.46 5.79 9.69
N PHE A 103 17.48 4.88 9.74
CA PHE A 103 17.60 3.58 9.07
C PHE A 103 17.67 3.72 7.55
N GLY A 104 16.95 4.69 6.96
CA GLY A 104 17.05 5.03 5.54
C GLY A 104 18.47 5.41 5.12
N MET A 105 19.18 6.20 5.93
CA MET A 105 20.57 6.57 5.67
C MET A 105 21.50 5.36 5.73
N ILE A 106 21.34 4.47 6.72
CA ILE A 106 22.10 3.20 6.78
C ILE A 106 21.91 2.40 5.49
N LEU A 107 20.67 2.28 5.03
CA LEU A 107 20.35 1.54 3.81
C LEU A 107 21.00 2.18 2.59
N VAL A 108 20.90 3.51 2.43
CA VAL A 108 21.50 4.26 1.32
C VAL A 108 23.03 4.11 1.30
N PHE A 109 23.70 4.24 2.44
CA PHE A 109 25.16 4.05 2.51
C PHE A 109 25.61 2.62 2.20
N SER A 110 24.71 1.64 2.36
CA SER A 110 24.97 0.24 2.02
C SER A 110 24.58 -0.16 0.60
N THR A 111 23.99 0.78 -0.16
CA THR A 111 23.44 0.57 -1.50
C THR A 111 23.91 1.68 -2.45
N ASP A 112 23.02 2.25 -3.26
CA ASP A 112 23.36 3.19 -4.32
C ASP A 112 22.35 4.34 -4.44
N LEU A 113 22.58 5.19 -5.46
CA LEU A 113 21.76 6.36 -5.74
C LEU A 113 20.30 6.01 -6.05
N LEU A 114 20.00 4.83 -6.58
CA LEU A 114 18.63 4.43 -6.90
C LEU A 114 17.79 4.35 -5.62
N ILE A 115 18.30 3.68 -4.58
CA ILE A 115 17.61 3.57 -3.29
C ILE A 115 17.40 4.94 -2.65
N PHE A 116 18.40 5.83 -2.76
CA PHE A 116 18.27 7.20 -2.27
C PHE A 116 17.13 7.96 -2.97
N LEU A 117 17.07 7.90 -4.30
CA LEU A 117 16.04 8.59 -5.10
C LEU A 117 14.64 8.03 -4.84
N LEU A 118 14.50 6.70 -4.77
CA LEU A 118 13.23 6.05 -4.43
C LEU A 118 12.78 6.38 -3.00
N GLY A 119 13.73 6.48 -2.06
CA GLY A 119 13.46 6.94 -0.70
C GLY A 119 12.92 8.37 -0.66
N ILE A 120 13.59 9.30 -1.34
CA ILE A 120 13.12 10.70 -1.47
C ILE A 120 11.73 10.74 -2.10
N LEU A 121 11.51 10.00 -3.19
CA LEU A 121 10.22 9.94 -3.86
C LEU A 121 9.12 9.44 -2.91
N GLY A 122 9.39 8.38 -2.14
CA GLY A 122 8.48 7.84 -1.14
C GLY A 122 8.08 8.86 -0.07
N TYR A 123 9.04 9.59 0.50
CA TYR A 123 8.73 10.66 1.47
C TYR A 123 8.01 11.85 0.82
N TYR A 124 8.44 12.26 -0.38
CA TYR A 124 7.82 13.37 -1.10
C TYR A 124 6.34 13.11 -1.37
N VAL A 125 6.02 11.92 -1.91
CA VAL A 125 4.63 11.52 -2.16
C VAL A 125 3.88 11.29 -0.85
N GLY A 126 4.50 10.66 0.15
CA GLY A 126 3.87 10.42 1.46
C GLY A 126 3.46 11.72 2.16
N PHE A 127 4.33 12.72 2.20
CA PHE A 127 3.98 14.04 2.73
C PHE A 127 2.98 14.77 1.83
N GLY A 128 3.21 14.78 0.51
CA GLY A 128 2.31 15.37 -0.47
C GLY A 128 0.91 14.72 -0.51
N TYR A 129 0.74 13.55 0.11
CA TYR A 129 -0.53 12.86 0.20
C TYR A 129 -1.58 13.69 0.93
N SER A 130 -1.20 14.34 2.02
CA SER A 130 -2.11 15.09 2.90
C SER A 130 -1.72 16.55 3.07
N TYR A 131 -0.56 16.96 2.56
CA TYR A 131 -0.02 18.31 2.67
C TYR A 131 0.04 19.05 1.32
N GLY A 132 -0.19 20.37 1.37
CA GLY A 132 -0.11 21.26 0.22
C GLY A 132 -1.45 21.92 -0.10
N ARG A 133 -1.48 22.78 -1.13
CA ARG A 133 -2.71 23.47 -1.58
C ARG A 133 -3.75 22.51 -2.18
N ARG A 134 -3.27 21.43 -2.80
CA ARG A 134 -4.08 20.36 -3.42
C ARG A 134 -3.44 19.02 -3.09
N PRO A 135 -3.66 18.48 -1.88
CA PRO A 135 -3.06 17.22 -1.43
C PRO A 135 -3.52 16.06 -2.32
N ILE A 136 -2.69 15.03 -2.51
CA ILE A 136 -3.01 13.91 -3.43
C ILE A 136 -4.30 13.19 -3.00
N ASN A 137 -4.57 13.08 -1.69
CA ASN A 137 -5.81 12.51 -1.14
C ASN A 137 -7.09 13.30 -1.48
N SER A 138 -6.97 14.45 -2.15
CA SER A 138 -8.08 15.27 -2.62
C SER A 138 -8.26 15.26 -4.15
N LEU A 139 -7.41 14.51 -4.87
CA LEU A 139 -7.32 14.49 -6.33
C LEU A 139 -7.82 13.15 -6.92
N PRO A 140 -8.20 13.09 -8.22
CA PRO A 140 -8.63 11.84 -8.89
C PRO A 140 -7.52 10.79 -9.09
N ILE A 141 -6.35 11.02 -8.48
CA ILE A 141 -5.18 10.13 -8.50
C ILE A 141 -4.88 9.60 -7.09
N ALA A 142 -5.76 9.87 -6.11
CA ALA A 142 -5.63 9.50 -4.70
C ALA A 142 -5.45 8.00 -4.50
N GLU A 143 -6.06 7.18 -5.36
CA GLU A 143 -5.95 5.72 -5.35
C GLU A 143 -4.72 5.24 -6.14
N THR A 144 -4.49 5.83 -7.31
CA THR A 144 -3.47 5.36 -8.26
C THR A 144 -2.06 5.55 -7.72
N ILE A 145 -1.73 6.75 -7.21
CA ILE A 145 -0.37 7.06 -6.78
C ILE A 145 0.07 6.19 -5.59
N PRO A 146 -0.70 6.05 -4.50
CA PRO A 146 -0.31 5.16 -3.40
C PRO A 146 -0.35 3.69 -3.82
N ALA A 147 -1.23 3.28 -4.74
CA ALA A 147 -1.21 1.92 -5.32
C ALA A 147 0.09 1.66 -6.09
N MET A 148 0.60 2.64 -6.85
CA MET A 148 1.89 2.50 -7.54
C MET A 148 3.06 2.37 -6.56
N LEU A 149 3.07 3.17 -5.49
CA LEU A 149 4.13 3.07 -4.48
C LEU A 149 4.08 1.73 -3.74
N SER A 150 2.91 1.33 -3.27
CA SER A 150 2.78 0.09 -2.50
C SER A 150 2.86 -1.15 -3.40
N GLY A 151 2.05 -1.22 -4.45
CA GLY A 151 1.94 -2.39 -5.31
C GLY A 151 3.10 -2.61 -6.28
N PHE A 152 3.87 -1.57 -6.63
CA PHE A 152 5.07 -1.71 -7.47
C PHE A 152 6.35 -1.35 -6.73
N MET A 153 6.46 -0.13 -6.19
CA MET A 153 7.74 0.37 -5.67
C MET A 153 8.24 -0.47 -4.48
N ILE A 154 7.38 -0.89 -3.55
CA ILE A 154 7.79 -1.74 -2.41
C ILE A 154 8.34 -3.11 -2.87
N PRO A 155 7.61 -3.92 -3.68
CA PRO A 155 8.14 -5.17 -4.21
C PRO A 155 9.41 -4.99 -5.06
N ILE A 156 9.51 -3.92 -5.86
CA ILE A 156 10.71 -3.61 -6.66
C ILE A 156 11.91 -3.35 -5.76
N ILE A 157 11.77 -2.48 -4.75
CA ILE A 157 12.84 -2.20 -3.79
C ILE A 157 13.23 -3.49 -3.09
N SER A 158 12.27 -4.30 -2.65
CA SER A 158 12.57 -5.56 -1.96
C SER A 158 13.31 -6.56 -2.86
N ALA A 159 12.89 -6.77 -4.09
CA ALA A 159 13.58 -7.66 -5.03
C ALA A 159 15.00 -7.17 -5.35
N TYR A 160 15.14 -5.86 -5.55
CA TYR A 160 16.42 -5.20 -5.82
C TYR A 160 17.37 -5.30 -4.62
N LEU A 161 16.89 -5.06 -3.39
CA LEU A 161 17.69 -5.17 -2.18
C LEU A 161 18.14 -6.61 -1.92
N ALA A 162 17.27 -7.60 -2.13
CA ALA A 162 17.59 -9.02 -1.90
C ALA A 162 18.77 -9.49 -2.79
N ASN A 163 18.89 -8.92 -3.98
CA ASN A 163 19.89 -9.28 -4.99
C ASN A 163 20.79 -8.08 -5.37
N TYR A 164 21.03 -7.19 -4.40
CA TYR A 164 21.81 -5.98 -4.61
C TYR A 164 23.24 -6.33 -5.06
N GLY A 165 23.69 -5.71 -6.15
CA GLY A 165 24.99 -6.00 -6.79
C GLY A 165 24.91 -7.02 -7.92
N GLU A 166 23.84 -7.82 -7.99
CA GLU A 166 23.61 -8.80 -9.06
C GLU A 166 22.63 -8.27 -10.11
N ILE A 167 21.64 -7.48 -9.68
CA ILE A 167 20.65 -6.88 -10.57
C ILE A 167 21.13 -5.51 -11.08
N LYS A 168 21.13 -5.33 -12.41
CA LYS A 168 21.25 -4.00 -13.04
C LYS A 168 19.88 -3.42 -13.32
N MET A 169 19.52 -2.30 -12.68
CA MET A 169 18.26 -1.61 -12.97
C MET A 169 18.34 -0.82 -14.28
N THR A 170 17.69 -1.37 -15.30
CA THR A 170 17.44 -0.77 -16.61
C THR A 170 15.94 -0.60 -16.84
N SER A 171 15.54 0.14 -17.87
CA SER A 171 14.12 0.24 -18.25
C SER A 171 13.50 -1.11 -18.58
N GLN A 172 14.29 -2.04 -19.15
CA GLN A 172 13.82 -3.39 -19.46
C GLN A 172 13.58 -4.21 -18.19
N THR A 173 14.51 -4.22 -17.24
CA THR A 173 14.33 -4.95 -15.97
C THR A 173 13.18 -4.39 -15.15
N LEU A 174 13.00 -3.06 -15.17
CA LEU A 174 11.85 -2.43 -14.54
C LEU A 174 10.54 -2.86 -15.22
N GLY A 175 10.49 -2.85 -16.56
CA GLY A 175 9.31 -3.26 -17.32
C GLY A 175 8.87 -4.69 -17.02
N VAL A 176 9.80 -5.64 -16.92
CA VAL A 176 9.46 -7.03 -16.61
C VAL A 176 9.04 -7.22 -15.14
N MET A 177 9.67 -6.50 -14.19
CA MET A 177 9.24 -6.50 -12.78
C MET A 177 7.81 -5.96 -12.63
N LEU A 178 7.46 -4.89 -13.36
CA LEU A 178 6.10 -4.35 -13.34
C LEU A 178 5.08 -5.41 -13.77
N ILE A 179 5.37 -6.22 -14.79
CA ILE A 179 4.50 -7.33 -15.20
C ILE A 179 4.32 -8.33 -14.06
N GLY A 180 5.41 -8.75 -13.40
CA GLY A 180 5.34 -9.71 -12.27
C GLY A 180 4.56 -9.19 -11.07
N PHE A 181 4.58 -7.88 -10.83
CA PHE A 181 3.95 -7.22 -9.68
C PHE A 181 2.56 -6.62 -9.95
N MET A 182 2.07 -6.65 -11.20
CA MET A 182 0.74 -6.15 -11.57
C MET A 182 -0.39 -6.67 -10.67
N PRO A 183 -0.44 -7.95 -10.26
CA PRO A 183 -1.47 -8.44 -9.34
C PRO A 183 -1.56 -7.60 -8.05
N MET A 184 -0.42 -7.22 -7.48
CA MET A 184 -0.37 -6.45 -6.22
C MET A 184 -0.79 -5.00 -6.42
N PHE A 185 -0.39 -4.37 -7.53
CA PHE A 185 -0.84 -3.04 -7.88
C PHE A 185 -2.37 -2.97 -7.95
N PHE A 186 -3.02 -3.92 -8.64
CA PHE A 186 -4.48 -3.95 -8.74
C PHE A 186 -5.16 -4.24 -7.38
N CYS A 187 -4.59 -5.11 -6.56
CA CYS A 187 -5.07 -5.33 -5.19
C CYS A 187 -4.99 -4.05 -4.33
N MET A 188 -3.87 -3.34 -4.36
CA MET A 188 -3.69 -2.09 -3.61
C MET A 188 -4.60 -0.98 -4.13
N PHE A 189 -4.75 -0.87 -5.45
CA PHE A 189 -5.70 0.05 -6.06
C PHE A 189 -7.13 -0.22 -5.59
N ASN A 190 -7.56 -1.48 -5.55
CA ASN A 190 -8.88 -1.85 -5.06
C ASN A 190 -9.10 -1.57 -3.58
N ASN A 191 -8.08 -1.80 -2.73
CA ASN A 191 -8.16 -1.45 -1.31
C ASN A 191 -8.37 0.06 -1.13
N LEU A 192 -7.64 0.89 -1.88
CA LEU A 192 -7.76 2.35 -1.81
C LEU A 192 -9.09 2.86 -2.40
N LEU A 193 -9.48 2.33 -3.56
CA LEU A 193 -10.76 2.65 -4.20
C LEU A 193 -11.93 2.28 -3.29
N ALA A 194 -11.85 1.13 -2.62
CA ALA A 194 -12.91 0.70 -1.72
C ALA A 194 -13.05 1.59 -0.49
N ASN A 195 -11.92 2.05 0.07
CA ASN A 195 -11.90 3.00 1.16
C ASN A 195 -12.55 4.33 0.75
N ASN A 196 -12.07 4.94 -0.34
CA ASN A 196 -12.60 6.21 -0.84
C ASN A 196 -14.07 6.11 -1.28
N THR A 197 -14.52 4.93 -1.72
CA THR A 197 -15.92 4.71 -2.07
C THR A 197 -16.82 4.66 -0.83
N CYS A 198 -16.33 4.12 0.29
CA CYS A 198 -17.05 4.17 1.56
C CYS A 198 -17.11 5.61 2.12
N ASP A 199 -16.07 6.41 1.86
CA ASP A 199 -15.89 7.75 2.43
C ASP A 199 -16.47 8.88 1.56
N LEU A 200 -17.09 8.57 0.41
CA LEU A 200 -17.48 9.57 -0.59
C LEU A 200 -18.23 10.78 -0.02
N GLU A 201 -19.26 10.56 0.80
CA GLU A 201 -20.07 11.65 1.34
C GLU A 201 -19.27 12.55 2.29
N GLU A 202 -18.35 11.96 3.06
CA GLU A 202 -17.47 12.66 4.00
C GLU A 202 -16.37 13.41 3.26
N ASP A 203 -15.78 12.80 2.24
CA ASP A 203 -14.79 13.42 1.36
C ASP A 203 -15.36 14.66 0.65
N ILE A 204 -16.60 14.58 0.15
CA ILE A 204 -17.28 15.74 -0.48
C ILE A 204 -17.43 16.89 0.52
N LYS A 205 -17.88 16.62 1.75
CA LYS A 205 -18.03 17.64 2.81
C LYS A 205 -16.70 18.30 3.15
N ASN A 206 -15.61 17.54 3.13
CA ASN A 206 -14.26 18.03 3.36
C ASN A 206 -13.59 18.63 2.12
N GLY A 207 -14.33 18.79 1.01
CA GLY A 207 -13.83 19.41 -0.22
C GLY A 207 -12.87 18.54 -1.03
N ARG A 208 -12.77 17.24 -0.72
CA ARG A 208 -11.95 16.28 -1.47
C ARG A 208 -12.71 15.79 -2.70
N ARG A 209 -12.01 15.73 -3.84
CA ARG A 209 -12.55 15.29 -5.13
C ARG A 209 -11.70 14.14 -5.67
N THR A 210 -11.79 13.00 -4.99
CA THR A 210 -11.13 11.73 -5.37
C THR A 210 -11.71 11.17 -6.67
N LEU A 211 -11.18 10.06 -7.18
CA LEU A 211 -11.71 9.44 -8.40
C LEU A 211 -13.20 9.12 -8.26
N VAL A 212 -13.58 8.62 -7.08
CA VAL A 212 -14.96 8.25 -6.71
C VAL A 212 -15.92 9.43 -6.84
N TYR A 213 -15.48 10.67 -6.58
CA TYR A 213 -16.32 11.85 -6.77
C TYR A 213 -16.81 12.00 -8.22
N TYR A 214 -15.91 11.76 -9.19
CA TYR A 214 -16.22 11.95 -10.61
C TYR A 214 -17.03 10.79 -11.20
N ILE A 215 -16.76 9.56 -10.76
CA ILE A 215 -17.41 8.37 -11.33
C ILE A 215 -18.64 7.92 -10.54
N GLY A 216 -18.75 8.29 -9.26
CA GLY A 216 -19.82 7.89 -8.34
C GLY A 216 -19.70 6.45 -7.84
N LYS A 217 -20.37 6.14 -6.71
CA LYS A 217 -20.25 4.82 -6.03
C LYS A 217 -20.53 3.63 -6.94
N LYS A 218 -21.56 3.71 -7.78
CA LYS A 218 -21.96 2.62 -8.69
C LYS A 218 -20.82 2.27 -9.66
N ASN A 219 -20.19 3.26 -10.28
CA ASN A 219 -19.09 3.02 -11.21
C ASN A 219 -17.80 2.64 -10.47
N SER A 220 -17.57 3.14 -9.26
CA SER A 220 -16.46 2.68 -8.42
C SER A 220 -16.58 1.19 -8.09
N VAL A 221 -17.78 0.67 -7.85
CA VAL A 221 -18.01 -0.77 -7.66
C VAL A 221 -17.70 -1.56 -8.93
N TYR A 222 -18.13 -1.10 -10.11
CA TYR A 222 -17.78 -1.76 -11.37
C TYR A 222 -16.28 -1.73 -11.63
N LEU A 223 -15.62 -0.61 -11.33
CA LEU A 223 -14.18 -0.46 -11.47
C LEU A 223 -13.43 -1.40 -10.51
N LEU A 224 -13.92 -1.56 -9.28
CA LEU A 224 -13.37 -2.51 -8.31
C LEU A 224 -13.51 -3.96 -8.79
N ILE A 225 -14.67 -4.34 -9.35
CA ILE A 225 -14.88 -5.67 -9.94
C ILE A 225 -13.91 -5.88 -11.10
N PHE A 226 -13.79 -4.90 -11.99
CA PHE A 226 -12.88 -4.94 -13.13
C PHE A 226 -11.43 -5.17 -12.69
N PHE A 227 -10.91 -4.36 -11.76
CA PHE A 227 -9.55 -4.53 -11.26
C PHE A 227 -9.36 -5.76 -10.38
N THR A 228 -10.43 -6.27 -9.76
CA THR A 228 -10.39 -7.57 -9.07
C THR A 228 -10.17 -8.68 -10.10
N VAL A 229 -10.91 -8.69 -11.20
CA VAL A 229 -10.67 -9.68 -12.27
C VAL A 229 -9.29 -9.49 -12.88
N LEU A 230 -8.86 -8.23 -13.08
CA LEU A 230 -7.56 -7.92 -13.66
C LEU A 230 -6.38 -8.36 -12.77
N SER A 231 -6.52 -8.32 -11.44
CA SER A 231 -5.48 -8.84 -10.52
C SER A 231 -5.24 -10.33 -10.71
N TYR A 232 -6.30 -11.11 -10.97
CA TYR A 232 -6.20 -12.53 -11.28
C TYR A 232 -5.72 -12.78 -12.71
N VAL A 233 -6.17 -12.00 -13.71
CA VAL A 233 -5.70 -12.10 -15.12
C VAL A 233 -4.23 -11.73 -15.25
N ALA A 234 -3.71 -10.85 -14.40
CA ALA A 234 -2.30 -10.50 -14.39
C ALA A 234 -1.38 -11.68 -14.01
N ILE A 235 -1.89 -12.71 -13.30
CA ILE A 235 -1.11 -13.90 -12.93
C ILE A 235 -0.68 -14.72 -14.16
N PRO A 236 -1.58 -15.20 -15.05
CA PRO A 236 -1.18 -15.91 -16.26
C PRO A 236 -0.36 -15.04 -17.21
N VAL A 237 -0.57 -13.72 -17.22
CA VAL A 237 0.30 -12.80 -17.97
C VAL A 237 1.73 -12.82 -17.41
N ALA A 238 1.88 -12.72 -16.09
CA ALA A 238 3.20 -12.82 -15.45
C ALA A 238 3.87 -14.17 -15.73
N VAL A 239 3.12 -15.28 -15.64
CA VAL A 239 3.65 -16.62 -15.98
C VAL A 239 4.08 -16.72 -17.43
N TYR A 240 3.27 -16.21 -18.37
CA TYR A 240 3.58 -16.20 -19.81
C TYR A 240 4.89 -15.48 -20.11
N PHE A 241 5.12 -14.33 -19.46
CA PHE A 241 6.37 -13.57 -19.57
C PHE A 241 7.51 -14.10 -18.70
N LYS A 242 7.34 -15.25 -18.03
CA LYS A 242 8.31 -15.86 -17.09
C LYS A 242 8.67 -14.93 -15.92
N GLN A 243 7.73 -14.09 -15.53
CA GLN A 243 7.79 -13.17 -14.38
C GLN A 243 6.95 -13.68 -13.21
N ALA A 244 6.58 -14.97 -13.23
CA ALA A 244 5.98 -15.72 -12.12
C ALA A 244 6.12 -17.23 -12.38
N PRO A 245 6.34 -18.07 -11.36
CA PRO A 245 6.33 -19.52 -11.54
C PRO A 245 4.92 -20.01 -11.89
N PRO A 246 4.79 -21.06 -12.73
CA PRO A 246 3.49 -21.64 -13.10
C PRO A 246 2.63 -22.05 -11.91
N MET A 247 3.26 -22.36 -10.77
CA MET A 247 2.58 -22.70 -9.52
C MET A 247 1.59 -21.61 -9.07
N THR A 248 1.87 -20.33 -9.36
CA THR A 248 0.95 -19.22 -9.05
C THR A 248 -0.41 -19.30 -9.75
N LEU A 249 -0.54 -20.07 -10.84
CA LEU A 249 -1.82 -20.26 -11.55
C LEU A 249 -2.89 -20.93 -10.68
N TRP A 250 -2.51 -21.69 -9.65
CA TRP A 250 -3.47 -22.27 -8.70
C TRP A 250 -4.28 -21.22 -7.95
N LEU A 251 -3.77 -19.99 -7.82
CA LEU A 251 -4.49 -18.88 -7.20
C LEU A 251 -5.72 -18.46 -8.00
N LEU A 252 -5.81 -18.80 -9.29
CA LEU A 252 -7.01 -18.53 -10.10
C LEU A 252 -8.27 -19.19 -9.53
N VAL A 253 -8.12 -20.29 -8.77
CA VAL A 253 -9.23 -20.94 -8.05
C VAL A 253 -9.83 -20.03 -6.97
N LEU A 254 -9.06 -19.06 -6.46
CA LEU A 254 -9.54 -18.09 -5.47
C LEU A 254 -10.39 -16.98 -6.07
N LEU A 255 -10.37 -16.74 -7.39
CA LEU A 255 -11.17 -15.69 -8.03
C LEU A 255 -12.67 -15.79 -7.69
N PRO A 256 -13.36 -16.94 -7.89
CA PRO A 256 -14.77 -17.05 -7.52
C PRO A 256 -15.00 -16.84 -6.01
N ILE A 257 -14.08 -17.30 -5.17
CA ILE A 257 -14.15 -17.12 -3.71
C ILE A 257 -14.05 -15.63 -3.35
N THR A 258 -13.09 -14.91 -3.94
CA THR A 258 -12.95 -13.46 -3.77
C THR A 258 -14.22 -12.74 -4.20
N LEU A 259 -14.78 -13.04 -5.37
CA LEU A 259 -16.02 -12.40 -5.84
C LEU A 259 -17.21 -12.67 -4.90
N ILE A 260 -17.31 -13.87 -4.33
CA ILE A 260 -18.34 -14.19 -3.32
C ILE A 260 -18.14 -13.36 -2.05
N ILE A 261 -16.91 -13.26 -1.53
CA ILE A 261 -16.58 -12.45 -0.34
C ILE A 261 -16.92 -10.97 -0.58
N LEU A 262 -16.68 -10.46 -1.78
CA LEU A 262 -16.94 -9.07 -2.14
C LEU A 262 -18.41 -8.76 -2.43
N ARG A 263 -19.27 -9.77 -2.60
CA ARG A 263 -20.67 -9.59 -2.97
C ARG A 263 -21.44 -8.61 -2.07
N PRO A 264 -21.30 -8.62 -0.73
CA PRO A 264 -21.94 -7.63 0.13
C PRO A 264 -21.45 -6.20 -0.16
N TYR A 265 -20.16 -6.04 -0.47
CA TYR A 265 -19.59 -4.74 -0.84
C TYR A 265 -20.18 -4.20 -2.14
N PHE A 266 -20.54 -5.06 -3.10
CA PHE A 266 -21.16 -4.61 -4.35
C PHE A 266 -22.55 -4.00 -4.15
N GLN A 267 -23.23 -4.37 -3.07
CA GLN A 267 -24.56 -3.88 -2.73
C GLN A 267 -24.49 -2.64 -1.82
N GLN A 268 -23.62 -2.65 -0.82
CA GLN A 268 -23.50 -1.56 0.15
C GLN A 268 -22.04 -1.27 0.49
N GLN A 269 -21.66 0.02 0.47
CA GLN A 269 -20.29 0.47 0.76
C GLN A 269 -20.26 1.17 2.12
N ILE A 270 -20.39 0.37 3.18
CA ILE A 270 -20.38 0.83 4.57
C ILE A 270 -19.01 0.47 5.17
N LYS A 271 -18.21 1.49 5.51
CA LYS A 271 -16.80 1.33 5.94
C LYS A 271 -16.59 0.30 7.05
N LYS A 272 -17.47 0.25 8.05
CA LYS A 272 -17.31 -0.70 9.17
C LYS A 272 -17.75 -2.13 8.85
N GLN A 273 -18.55 -2.33 7.81
CA GLN A 273 -19.18 -3.63 7.52
C GLN A 273 -18.60 -4.29 6.28
N THR A 274 -18.49 -3.55 5.17
CA THR A 274 -18.16 -4.15 3.87
C THR A 274 -16.74 -3.87 3.41
N PHE A 275 -16.10 -2.78 3.83
CA PHE A 275 -14.69 -2.53 3.53
C PHE A 275 -13.73 -3.62 4.06
N PRO A 276 -13.91 -4.18 5.29
CA PRO A 276 -13.08 -5.30 5.75
C PRO A 276 -13.17 -6.54 4.86
N LEU A 277 -14.30 -6.74 4.16
CA LEU A 277 -14.44 -7.84 3.19
C LEU A 277 -13.58 -7.60 1.95
N VAL A 278 -13.43 -6.35 1.51
CA VAL A 278 -12.50 -6.00 0.43
C VAL A 278 -11.06 -6.27 0.85
N LEU A 279 -10.66 -5.79 2.03
CA LEU A 279 -9.33 -6.05 2.56
C LEU A 279 -9.06 -7.56 2.66
N LYS A 280 -10.03 -8.35 3.16
CA LYS A 280 -9.91 -9.81 3.22
C LYS A 280 -9.75 -10.41 1.82
N GLY A 281 -10.59 -10.00 0.88
CA GLY A 281 -10.59 -10.47 -0.50
C GLY A 281 -9.26 -10.24 -1.21
N MET A 282 -8.71 -9.03 -1.09
CA MET A 282 -7.41 -8.65 -1.67
C MET A 282 -6.25 -9.30 -0.92
N SER A 283 -6.30 -9.37 0.42
CA SER A 283 -5.25 -9.96 1.24
C SER A 283 -5.02 -11.44 0.94
N MET A 284 -6.05 -12.19 0.55
CA MET A 284 -5.87 -13.59 0.12
C MET A 284 -4.92 -13.70 -1.06
N LEU A 285 -5.06 -12.82 -2.07
CA LEU A 285 -4.17 -12.81 -3.21
C LEU A 285 -2.80 -12.20 -2.84
N MET A 286 -2.79 -11.12 -2.06
CA MET A 286 -1.54 -10.47 -1.62
C MET A 286 -0.63 -11.39 -0.80
N PHE A 287 -1.22 -12.27 0.02
CA PHE A 287 -0.48 -13.29 0.75
C PHE A 287 -0.21 -14.54 -0.10
N GLY A 288 -1.22 -15.02 -0.82
CA GLY A 288 -1.11 -16.24 -1.62
C GLY A 288 -0.09 -16.14 -2.74
N TYR A 289 0.00 -14.99 -3.41
CA TYR A 289 0.91 -14.78 -4.54
C TYR A 289 2.39 -14.98 -4.18
N PRO A 290 2.97 -14.32 -3.16
CA PRO A 290 4.32 -14.61 -2.70
C PRO A 290 4.52 -16.06 -2.23
N VAL A 291 3.54 -16.65 -1.55
CA VAL A 291 3.64 -18.04 -1.05
C VAL A 291 3.74 -19.04 -2.20
N PHE A 292 2.86 -18.94 -3.20
CA PHE A 292 2.92 -19.80 -4.37
C PHE A 292 4.14 -19.52 -5.25
N TYR A 293 4.67 -18.30 -5.19
CA TYR A 293 5.98 -17.98 -5.74
C TYR A 293 7.08 -18.85 -5.10
N LEU A 294 7.13 -18.89 -3.77
CA LEU A 294 8.10 -19.70 -3.02
C LEU A 294 7.92 -21.20 -3.25
N ILE A 295 6.68 -21.69 -3.27
CA ILE A 295 6.40 -23.10 -3.57
C ILE A 295 6.90 -23.45 -4.99
N GLY A 296 6.68 -22.55 -5.95
CA GLY A 296 7.12 -22.75 -7.33
C GLY A 296 8.64 -22.69 -7.54
N ILE A 297 9.42 -22.30 -6.54
CA ILE A 297 10.90 -22.40 -6.56
C ILE A 297 11.35 -23.80 -6.11
N LEU A 298 10.57 -24.48 -5.27
CA LEU A 298 10.91 -25.78 -4.67
C LEU A 298 10.57 -26.98 -5.57
N VAL A 299 9.79 -26.76 -6.63
CA VAL A 299 9.26 -27.78 -7.55
C VAL A 299 9.82 -27.54 -8.94
#